data_AF-A0A556U658-F1
#
_entry.id   AF-A0A556U658-F1
#
_cell.length_a   1.000
_cell.length_b   1.000
_cell.length_c   1.000
_cell.angle_alpha   90.00
_cell.angle_beta   90.00
_cell.angle_gamma   90.00
#
_symmetry.space_group_name_H-M   'P 1'
#
loop_
_entity.id
_entity.type
_entity.pdbx_description
1 polymer ?
#
loop_
_entity_poly.entity_id
_entity_poly.type
_entity_poly.pdbx_seq_one_letter_code
_entity_poly.pdbx_strand_id
1 'polypeptide(L)'
;MHAINVIILDGTILFNGLTVKTTIAKQEAYNILKEAVALLELEHKKKVFQNVQWLLTDEEEGIVHLNYEDSYNTELQYMCQQESFDVKHANETFTVNVADMTAIKKESSKEYSVLRTEIVNEFPGKWDINEDENFKKVKIDQDSLEYFSVEQRFNETLSNKTINKIERIENKTLWKRFSLEISGEVKLLFYGVKHADVEQVDKTGFFRPPETFFSSETTYGRGIYFYVDASAAQRRCDVDTSSGQKVMFLGRAETGTFTVGRKGINVPPPVDPSNPGTLYHSVVDTTRTIQLYLFCLVQIGHILSTASHSQIKRR
;
A
#
# COMPACT_ATOMS: atom_id res chain seq x y z
N MET A 1 -49.17 -1.16 -26.29
CA MET A 1 -48.27 -0.80 -25.17
C MET A 1 -47.17 0.06 -25.76
N HIS A 2 -47.19 1.39 -25.60
CA HIS A 2 -46.20 2.27 -26.23
C HIS A 2 -44.88 2.21 -25.44
N ALA A 3 -43.87 1.60 -26.05
CA ALA A 3 -42.51 1.48 -25.52
C ALA A 3 -41.79 2.83 -25.59
N ILE A 4 -40.91 3.09 -24.61
CA ILE A 4 -39.93 4.18 -24.67
C ILE A 4 -38.71 3.62 -25.41
N ASN A 5 -38.19 4.34 -26.39
CA ASN A 5 -36.93 4.03 -27.03
C ASN A 5 -35.83 4.94 -26.46
N VAL A 6 -34.77 4.35 -25.92
CA VAL A 6 -33.62 5.05 -25.33
C VAL A 6 -32.41 4.81 -26.21
N ILE A 7 -31.78 5.88 -26.69
CA ILE A 7 -30.61 5.83 -27.56
C ILE A 7 -29.47 6.59 -26.88
N ILE A 8 -28.30 5.98 -26.80
CA ILE A 8 -27.09 6.60 -26.25
C ILE A 8 -26.11 6.85 -27.40
N LEU A 9 -25.73 8.11 -27.62
CA LEU A 9 -24.82 8.53 -28.69
C LEU A 9 -23.84 9.55 -28.10
N ASP A 10 -22.54 9.24 -28.13
CA ASP A 10 -21.45 10.18 -27.79
C ASP A 10 -21.71 11.01 -26.52
N GLY A 11 -22.13 10.34 -25.43
CA GLY A 11 -22.41 10.97 -24.14
C GLY A 11 -23.79 11.65 -24.02
N THR A 12 -24.62 11.58 -25.05
CA THR A 12 -26.00 12.09 -25.06
C THR A 12 -27.01 10.94 -24.95
N ILE A 13 -27.98 11.05 -24.04
CA ILE A 13 -29.09 10.11 -23.90
C ILE A 13 -30.36 10.71 -24.50
N LEU A 14 -30.89 10.07 -25.54
CA LEU A 14 -32.11 10.47 -26.24
C LEU A 14 -33.28 9.57 -25.81
N PHE A 15 -34.41 10.19 -25.44
CA PHE A 15 -35.63 9.50 -25.04
C PHE A 15 -36.74 9.78 -26.06
N ASN A 16 -37.15 8.75 -26.79
CA ASN A 16 -38.20 8.83 -27.80
C ASN A 16 -39.45 8.07 -27.32
N GLY A 17 -40.59 8.74 -27.28
CA GLY A 17 -41.86 8.15 -26.85
C GLY A 17 -42.84 9.17 -26.28
N LEU A 18 -43.90 8.69 -25.61
CA LEU A 18 -44.90 9.54 -24.96
C LEU A 18 -44.27 10.50 -23.93
N THR A 19 -44.68 11.76 -23.94
CA THR A 19 -44.12 12.85 -23.11
C THR A 19 -44.06 12.51 -21.63
N VAL A 20 -45.15 11.97 -21.06
CA VAL A 20 -45.21 11.60 -19.64
C VAL A 20 -44.17 10.53 -19.31
N LYS A 21 -44.07 9.51 -20.15
CA LYS A 21 -43.15 8.38 -19.97
C LYS A 21 -41.68 8.79 -20.16
N THR A 22 -41.40 9.60 -21.17
CA THR A 22 -40.05 10.12 -21.42
C THR A 22 -39.60 11.10 -20.34
N THR A 23 -40.52 11.85 -19.72
CA THR A 23 -40.20 12.74 -18.58
C THR A 23 -39.78 11.94 -17.36
N ILE A 24 -40.52 10.87 -17.00
CA ILE A 24 -40.16 9.97 -15.89
C ILE A 24 -38.80 9.32 -16.16
N ALA A 25 -38.60 8.75 -17.35
CA ALA A 25 -37.35 8.10 -17.72
C ALA A 25 -36.15 9.07 -17.72
N LYS A 26 -36.34 10.34 -18.13
CA LYS A 26 -35.31 11.39 -18.03
C LYS A 26 -34.94 11.67 -16.58
N GLN A 27 -35.92 11.76 -15.69
CA GLN A 27 -35.66 12.04 -14.27
C GLN A 27 -34.91 10.88 -13.60
N GLU A 28 -35.31 9.63 -13.88
CA GLU A 28 -34.62 8.45 -13.37
C GLU A 28 -33.17 8.37 -13.88
N ALA A 29 -32.96 8.58 -15.18
CA ALA A 29 -31.61 8.58 -15.76
C ALA A 29 -30.74 9.70 -15.18
N TYR A 30 -31.30 10.89 -14.94
CA TYR A 30 -30.60 11.98 -14.27
C TYR A 30 -30.16 11.60 -12.84
N ASN A 31 -31.05 10.97 -12.06
CA ASN A 31 -30.73 10.54 -10.70
C ASN A 31 -29.61 9.47 -10.69
N ILE A 32 -29.70 8.48 -11.59
CA ILE A 32 -28.67 7.43 -11.74
C ILE A 32 -27.32 8.05 -12.11
N LEU A 33 -27.29 8.97 -13.08
CA LEU A 33 -26.06 9.64 -13.49
C LEU A 33 -25.47 10.49 -12.36
N LYS A 34 -26.31 11.20 -11.60
CA LYS A 34 -25.88 11.99 -10.45
C LYS A 34 -25.24 11.12 -9.36
N GLU A 35 -25.84 9.97 -9.05
CA GLU A 35 -25.29 9.00 -8.10
C GLU A 35 -23.98 8.40 -8.62
N ALA A 36 -23.90 8.03 -9.90
CA ALA A 36 -22.69 7.50 -10.51
C ALA A 36 -21.52 8.50 -10.47
N VAL A 37 -21.76 9.77 -10.76
CA VAL A 37 -20.75 10.84 -10.66
C VAL A 37 -20.28 11.00 -9.21
N ALA A 38 -21.20 11.02 -8.24
CA ALA A 38 -20.85 11.13 -6.82
C ALA A 38 -20.01 9.93 -6.34
N LEU A 39 -20.31 8.72 -6.82
CA LEU A 39 -19.50 7.52 -6.54
C LEU A 39 -18.11 7.62 -7.15
N LEU A 40 -17.99 8.08 -8.40
CA LEU A 40 -16.69 8.28 -9.07
C LEU A 40 -15.86 9.35 -8.37
N GLU A 41 -16.47 10.45 -7.92
CA GLU A 41 -15.78 11.47 -7.12
C GLU A 41 -15.32 10.92 -5.77
N LEU A 42 -16.14 10.09 -5.12
CA LEU A 42 -15.77 9.42 -3.87
C LEU A 42 -14.62 8.43 -4.09
N GLU A 43 -14.63 7.65 -5.16
CA GLU A 43 -13.54 6.75 -5.54
C GLU A 43 -12.26 7.53 -5.85
N HIS A 44 -12.37 8.65 -6.58
CA HIS A 44 -11.25 9.53 -6.86
C HIS A 44 -10.68 10.12 -5.56
N LYS A 45 -11.54 10.61 -4.67
CA LYS A 45 -11.17 11.10 -3.33
C LYS A 45 -10.48 10.01 -2.51
N LYS A 46 -11.04 8.80 -2.45
CA LYS A 46 -10.39 7.64 -1.80
C LYS A 46 -9.01 7.36 -2.38
N LYS A 47 -8.85 7.41 -3.71
CA LYS A 47 -7.57 7.19 -4.39
C LYS A 47 -6.54 8.29 -4.11
N VAL A 48 -6.99 9.54 -3.96
CA VAL A 48 -6.14 10.68 -3.57
C VAL A 48 -5.74 10.59 -2.10
N PHE A 49 -6.68 10.24 -1.20
CA PHE A 49 -6.47 10.20 0.26
C PHE A 49 -5.84 8.92 0.78
N GLN A 50 -5.70 7.88 -0.05
CA GLN A 50 -4.85 6.72 0.24
C GLN A 50 -3.40 7.07 0.57
N ASN A 51 -3.01 8.32 0.30
CA ASN A 51 -1.65 8.81 0.32
C ASN A 51 -1.47 9.93 1.33
N VAL A 52 -2.34 9.99 2.32
CA VAL A 52 -2.25 10.94 3.43
C VAL A 52 -2.22 10.13 4.71
N GLN A 53 -1.21 10.37 5.53
CA GLN A 53 -1.14 9.86 6.89
C GLN A 53 -1.08 11.03 7.83
N TRP A 54 -1.94 10.94 8.84
CA TRP A 54 -1.94 11.89 9.93
C TRP A 54 -1.23 11.21 11.11
N LEU A 55 -0.31 11.94 11.73
CA LEU A 55 0.53 11.48 12.83
C LEU A 55 0.33 12.42 14.01
N LEU A 56 0.30 11.88 15.23
CA LEU A 56 0.33 12.66 16.46
C LEU A 56 1.67 12.40 17.15
N THR A 57 2.39 13.45 17.49
CA THR A 57 3.76 13.35 18.02
C THR A 57 3.85 14.03 19.38
N ASP A 58 4.49 13.36 20.32
CA ASP A 58 4.79 13.85 21.66
C ASP A 58 6.23 13.47 22.01
N GLU A 59 6.94 14.36 22.70
CA GLU A 59 8.36 14.14 23.04
C GLU A 59 8.57 12.99 24.04
N GLU A 60 7.58 12.70 24.89
CA GLU A 60 7.67 11.68 25.94
C GLU A 60 7.04 10.34 25.52
N GLU A 61 5.92 10.37 24.80
CA GLU A 61 5.13 9.20 24.39
C GLU A 61 5.43 8.73 22.96
N GLY A 62 6.17 9.51 22.18
CA GLY A 62 6.58 9.18 20.83
C GLY A 62 5.50 9.46 19.77
N ILE A 63 5.50 8.67 18.69
CA ILE A 63 4.66 8.89 17.51
C ILE A 63 3.45 7.95 17.53
N VAL A 64 2.25 8.51 17.55
CA VAL A 64 0.99 7.79 17.33
C VAL A 64 0.67 7.84 15.83
N HIS A 65 0.77 6.69 15.19
CA HIS A 65 0.41 6.53 13.78
C HIS A 65 -1.09 6.25 13.67
N LEU A 66 -1.86 7.22 13.15
CA LEU A 66 -3.25 6.94 12.81
C LEU A 66 -3.29 5.84 11.74
N ASN A 67 -4.21 4.90 11.90
CA ASN A 67 -4.42 3.86 10.90
C ASN A 67 -5.00 4.46 9.61
N TYR A 68 -5.17 3.62 8.58
CA TYR A 68 -5.69 4.06 7.28
C TYR A 68 -7.08 4.72 7.38
N GLU A 69 -8.01 4.10 8.10
CA GLU A 69 -9.39 4.57 8.21
C GLU A 69 -9.47 5.90 8.99
N ASP A 70 -8.71 6.00 10.08
CA ASP A 70 -8.66 7.20 10.92
C ASP A 70 -7.97 8.36 10.17
N SER A 71 -6.87 8.09 9.46
CA SER A 71 -6.19 9.10 8.60
C SER A 71 -7.09 9.59 7.47
N TYR A 72 -7.83 8.67 6.82
CA TYR A 72 -8.78 9.01 5.76
C TYR A 72 -9.92 9.89 6.29
N ASN A 73 -10.51 9.52 7.42
CA ASN A 73 -11.60 10.30 8.03
C ASN A 73 -11.11 11.68 8.50
N THR A 74 -9.90 11.75 9.05
CA THR A 74 -9.24 13.01 9.44
C THR A 74 -9.05 13.94 8.23
N GLU A 75 -8.57 13.39 7.10
CA GLU A 75 -8.39 14.14 5.86
C GLU A 75 -9.72 14.67 5.30
N LEU A 76 -10.80 13.90 5.39
CA LEU A 76 -12.14 14.35 4.98
C LEU A 76 -12.61 15.55 5.80
N GLN A 77 -12.41 15.54 7.13
CA GLN A 77 -12.83 16.65 8.00
C GLN A 77 -12.00 17.91 7.72
N TYR A 78 -10.68 17.75 7.55
CA TYR A 78 -9.77 18.82 7.17
C TYR A 78 -10.21 19.49 5.85
N MET A 79 -10.55 18.71 4.83
CA MET A 79 -11.01 19.24 3.54
C MET A 79 -12.38 19.91 3.59
N CYS A 80 -13.24 19.52 4.53
CA CYS A 80 -14.51 20.21 4.79
C CYS A 80 -14.31 21.57 5.49
N GLN A 81 -13.06 22.03 5.65
CA GLN A 81 -12.69 23.28 6.31
C GLN A 81 -13.20 23.37 7.75
N GLN A 82 -13.28 22.23 8.44
CA GLN A 82 -13.55 22.22 9.87
C GLN A 82 -12.27 22.61 10.61
N GLU A 83 -12.33 23.69 11.41
CA GLU A 83 -11.20 24.17 12.21
C GLU A 83 -10.81 23.20 13.33
N SER A 84 -11.77 22.44 13.85
CA SER A 84 -11.53 21.42 14.88
C SER A 84 -12.53 20.28 14.80
N PHE A 85 -12.07 19.07 15.04
CA PHE A 85 -12.88 17.85 15.00
C PHE A 85 -12.27 16.73 15.85
N ASP A 86 -13.10 15.75 16.22
CA ASP A 86 -12.68 14.58 17.00
C ASP A 86 -12.23 13.43 16.08
N VAL A 87 -11.07 12.86 16.39
CA VAL A 87 -10.52 11.65 15.80
C VAL A 87 -10.49 10.57 16.86
N LYS A 88 -11.07 9.40 16.57
CA LYS A 88 -11.01 8.24 17.45
C LYS A 88 -9.96 7.28 16.94
N HIS A 89 -9.00 6.91 17.78
CA HIS A 89 -7.95 5.97 17.41
C HIS A 89 -7.63 5.06 18.60
N ALA A 90 -7.60 3.75 18.38
CA ALA A 90 -7.26 2.76 19.41
C ALA A 90 -8.01 2.90 20.75
N ASN A 91 -9.31 3.25 20.70
CA ASN A 91 -10.20 3.56 21.85
C ASN A 91 -9.92 4.87 22.58
N GLU A 92 -9.04 5.72 22.05
CA GLU A 92 -8.76 7.05 22.57
C GLU A 92 -9.38 8.10 21.66
N THR A 93 -9.71 9.27 22.20
CA THR A 93 -10.28 10.38 21.43
C THR A 93 -9.35 11.59 21.45
N PHE A 94 -8.97 12.05 20.28
CA PHE A 94 -8.14 13.22 20.06
C PHE A 94 -8.98 14.32 19.44
N THR A 95 -9.01 15.50 20.04
CA THR A 95 -9.56 16.69 19.39
C THR A 95 -8.44 17.37 18.62
N VAL A 96 -8.50 17.30 17.30
CA VAL A 96 -7.54 17.92 16.39
C VAL A 96 -7.95 19.38 16.19
N ASN A 97 -6.98 20.28 16.25
CA ASN A 97 -7.07 21.67 15.82
C ASN A 97 -6.12 21.85 14.63
N VAL A 98 -6.69 22.09 13.46
CA VAL A 98 -5.91 22.21 12.21
C VAL A 98 -5.29 23.58 12.01
N ALA A 99 -5.74 24.61 12.73
CA ALA A 99 -5.13 25.94 12.68
C ALA A 99 -3.76 25.94 13.38
N ASP A 100 -3.69 25.28 14.53
CA ASP A 100 -2.47 25.20 15.35
C ASP A 100 -1.65 23.94 15.04
N MET A 101 -2.19 23.03 14.22
CA MET A 101 -1.61 21.70 13.98
C MET A 101 -1.30 20.96 15.29
N THR A 102 -2.27 20.95 16.21
CA THR A 102 -2.19 20.27 17.50
C THR A 102 -3.38 19.35 17.73
N ALA A 103 -3.23 18.40 18.64
CA ALA A 103 -4.32 17.53 19.07
C ALA A 103 -4.30 17.35 20.59
N ILE A 104 -5.48 17.38 21.21
CA ILE A 104 -5.62 17.14 22.65
C ILE A 104 -6.28 15.79 22.85
N LYS A 105 -5.61 14.90 23.58
CA LYS A 105 -6.17 13.62 24.02
C LYS A 105 -7.14 13.86 25.17
N LYS A 106 -8.43 13.56 24.98
CA LYS A 106 -9.50 13.94 25.94
C LYS A 106 -9.34 13.31 27.31
N GLU A 107 -8.83 12.09 27.35
CA GLU A 107 -8.73 11.30 28.58
C GLU A 107 -7.63 11.84 29.52
N SER A 108 -6.55 12.38 28.97
CA SER A 108 -5.40 12.88 29.74
C SER A 108 -5.24 14.40 29.71
N SER A 109 -5.97 15.09 28.82
CA SER A 109 -5.73 16.50 28.46
C SER A 109 -4.30 16.78 27.98
N LYS A 110 -3.58 15.75 27.51
CA LYS A 110 -2.23 15.89 26.95
C LYS A 110 -2.30 16.39 25.51
N GLU A 111 -1.38 17.26 25.16
CA GLU A 111 -1.27 17.87 23.83
C GLU A 111 -0.23 17.11 22.99
N TYR A 112 -0.53 16.93 21.70
CA TYR A 112 0.33 16.33 20.69
C TYR A 112 0.48 17.30 19.53
N SER A 113 1.66 17.33 18.92
CA SER A 113 1.86 17.99 17.63
C SER A 113 1.32 17.11 16.51
N VAL A 114 0.52 17.70 15.62
CA VAL A 114 -0.10 17.00 14.49
C VAL A 114 0.76 17.19 13.25
N LEU A 115 1.06 16.08 12.58
CA LEU A 115 1.73 16.11 11.28
C LEU A 115 0.80 15.48 10.25
N ARG A 116 0.34 16.31 9.31
CA ARG A 116 -0.24 15.82 8.05
C ARG A 116 0.91 15.52 7.10
N THR A 117 1.27 14.27 6.96
CA THR A 117 2.19 13.85 5.89
C THR A 117 1.37 13.32 4.73
N GLU A 118 1.75 13.68 3.52
CA GLU A 118 1.38 12.84 2.40
C GLU A 118 2.20 11.55 2.59
N ILE A 119 1.55 10.38 2.70
CA ILE A 119 2.19 9.11 2.33
C ILE A 119 2.41 9.21 0.82
N VAL A 120 3.42 10.00 0.49
CA VAL A 120 3.91 10.31 -0.82
C VAL A 120 3.38 9.34 -1.89
N ASN A 121 2.26 9.71 -2.51
CA ASN A 121 1.87 9.19 -3.82
C ASN A 121 2.80 9.87 -4.81
N GLU A 122 4.07 9.50 -4.76
CA GLU A 122 5.00 10.02 -5.74
C GLU A 122 4.60 9.40 -7.09
N PHE A 123 3.86 10.15 -7.91
CA PHE A 123 4.65 10.57 -9.05
C PHE A 123 5.78 11.38 -8.47
N PRO A 124 7.03 11.04 -8.78
CA PRO A 124 8.15 11.57 -8.07
C PRO A 124 8.25 13.06 -8.25
N GLY A 125 7.75 13.85 -7.30
CA GLY A 125 8.17 15.23 -7.20
C GLY A 125 9.67 15.33 -6.91
N LYS A 126 10.32 14.20 -6.58
CA LYS A 126 11.70 14.07 -6.10
C LYS A 126 12.47 12.85 -6.64
N TRP A 127 11.98 12.12 -7.65
CA TRP A 127 12.86 11.08 -8.24
C TRP A 127 13.94 11.80 -9.03
N ASP A 128 15.16 11.35 -8.84
CA ASP A 128 16.32 11.90 -9.52
C ASP A 128 16.41 11.40 -10.97
N ILE A 129 15.41 10.66 -11.45
CA ILE A 129 15.36 10.10 -12.80
C ILE A 129 15.04 11.18 -13.83
N ASN A 130 15.88 11.28 -14.86
CA ASN A 130 15.67 12.21 -15.97
C ASN A 130 14.42 11.83 -16.77
N GLU A 131 13.84 12.76 -17.54
CA GLU A 131 12.64 12.49 -18.36
C GLU A 131 12.84 11.30 -19.32
N ASP A 132 14.03 11.15 -19.88
CA ASP A 132 14.37 10.10 -20.86
C ASP A 132 14.75 8.75 -20.23
N GLU A 133 14.97 8.70 -18.91
CA GLU A 133 15.34 7.48 -18.20
C GLU A 133 14.08 6.74 -17.70
N ASN A 134 14.06 5.41 -17.81
CA ASN A 134 12.94 4.58 -17.31
C ASN A 134 13.24 3.88 -15.98
N PHE A 135 14.52 3.69 -15.65
CA PHE A 135 14.97 2.98 -14.45
C PHE A 135 16.20 3.66 -13.83
N LYS A 136 16.18 3.92 -12.52
CA LYS A 136 17.33 4.40 -11.75
C LYS A 136 17.32 3.83 -10.32
N LYS A 137 18.51 3.64 -9.74
CA LYS A 137 18.70 3.37 -8.31
C LYS A 137 19.26 4.60 -7.64
N VAL A 138 18.61 5.08 -6.59
CA VAL A 138 19.06 6.25 -5.83
C VAL A 138 19.41 5.82 -4.43
N LYS A 139 20.65 6.04 -4.01
CA LYS A 139 21.06 5.84 -2.61
C LYS A 139 20.38 6.90 -1.75
N ILE A 140 19.64 6.45 -0.75
CA ILE A 140 18.96 7.32 0.21
C ILE A 140 19.96 7.81 1.26
N ASP A 141 19.88 9.09 1.57
CA ASP A 141 20.68 9.73 2.60
C ASP A 141 20.29 9.23 3.99
N GLN A 142 21.27 8.87 4.82
CA GLN A 142 21.04 8.32 6.16
C GLN A 142 20.36 9.31 7.10
N ASP A 143 20.57 10.62 6.88
CA ASP A 143 19.96 11.68 7.67
C ASP A 143 18.55 12.06 7.19
N SER A 144 18.04 11.40 6.15
CA SER A 144 16.70 11.68 5.61
C SER A 144 15.59 10.99 6.40
N LEU A 145 14.41 11.62 6.42
CA LEU A 145 13.19 11.01 6.97
C LEU A 145 12.82 9.70 6.26
N GLU A 146 13.13 9.57 4.98
CA GLU A 146 12.90 8.34 4.20
C GLU A 146 13.74 7.19 4.75
N TYR A 147 15.03 7.42 5.01
CA TYR A 147 15.90 6.42 5.61
C TYR A 147 15.40 5.99 6.99
N PHE A 148 15.11 6.96 7.86
CA PHE A 148 14.63 6.71 9.22
C PHE A 148 13.35 5.86 9.24
N SER A 149 12.37 6.19 8.38
CA SER A 149 11.09 5.47 8.31
C SER A 149 11.28 3.99 7.95
N VAL A 150 12.21 3.71 7.04
CA VAL A 150 12.49 2.34 6.58
C VAL A 150 13.30 1.57 7.61
N GLU A 151 14.29 2.24 8.20
CA GLU A 151 15.11 1.68 9.27
C GLU A 151 14.26 1.29 10.48
N GLN A 152 13.37 2.19 10.94
CA GLN A 152 12.46 1.92 12.05
C GLN A 152 11.67 0.63 11.79
N ARG A 153 11.06 0.54 10.61
CA ARG A 153 10.23 -0.60 10.23
C ARG A 153 11.01 -1.90 10.09
N PHE A 154 12.25 -1.82 9.61
CA PHE A 154 13.15 -2.96 9.59
C PHE A 154 13.49 -3.43 11.01
N ASN A 155 13.82 -2.47 11.88
CA ASN A 155 14.25 -2.73 13.26
C ASN A 155 13.12 -3.22 14.17
N GLU A 156 11.85 -2.97 13.85
CA GLU A 156 10.69 -3.53 14.57
C GLU A 156 10.81 -5.04 14.79
N THR A 157 11.36 -5.76 13.81
CA THR A 157 11.46 -7.23 13.86
C THR A 157 12.86 -7.76 13.61
N LEU A 158 13.80 -6.91 13.17
CA LEU A 158 15.15 -7.32 12.80
C LEU A 158 16.25 -6.37 13.32
N SER A 159 16.07 -5.83 14.53
CA SER A 159 17.02 -4.90 15.18
C SER A 159 18.42 -5.45 15.47
N ASN A 160 18.62 -6.78 15.43
CA ASN A 160 19.93 -7.39 15.64
C ASN A 160 20.83 -7.38 14.39
N LYS A 161 20.45 -6.62 13.37
CA LYS A 161 21.11 -6.48 12.07
C LYS A 161 21.39 -5.02 11.77
N THR A 162 22.53 -4.76 11.14
CA THR A 162 22.90 -3.40 10.71
C THR A 162 22.50 -3.18 9.26
N ILE A 163 21.91 -2.03 8.95
CA ILE A 163 21.63 -1.60 7.57
C ILE A 163 22.88 -0.90 7.01
N ASN A 164 23.46 -1.41 5.92
CA ASN A 164 24.64 -0.80 5.29
C ASN A 164 24.25 0.31 4.29
N LYS A 165 23.16 0.17 3.55
CA LYS A 165 22.59 1.27 2.74
C LYS A 165 21.09 1.08 2.57
N ILE A 166 20.43 2.08 2.01
CA ILE A 166 19.07 2.02 1.49
C ILE A 166 19.13 2.66 0.09
N GLU A 167 18.58 1.98 -0.91
CA GLU A 167 18.46 2.45 -2.28
C GLU A 167 16.98 2.43 -2.71
N ARG A 168 16.45 3.57 -3.13
CA ARG A 168 15.13 3.69 -3.75
C ARG A 168 15.22 3.30 -5.23
N ILE A 169 14.24 2.53 -5.70
CA ILE A 169 14.13 2.20 -7.12
C ILE A 169 13.09 3.05 -7.78
N GLU A 170 13.54 3.72 -8.83
CA GLU A 170 12.80 4.65 -9.62
C GLU A 170 12.53 3.99 -10.96
N ASN A 171 11.40 3.28 -11.09
CA ASN A 171 11.04 2.56 -12.31
C ASN A 171 9.68 3.05 -12.84
N LYS A 172 9.71 3.93 -13.86
CA LYS A 172 8.51 4.60 -14.39
C LYS A 172 7.48 3.60 -14.93
N THR A 173 7.94 2.58 -15.65
CA THR A 173 7.07 1.56 -16.25
C THR A 173 6.34 0.77 -15.18
N LEU A 174 7.06 0.27 -14.17
CA LEU A 174 6.45 -0.52 -13.09
C LEU A 174 5.52 0.33 -12.22
N TRP A 175 5.90 1.58 -11.93
CA TRP A 175 5.06 2.50 -11.17
C TRP A 175 3.77 2.86 -11.91
N LYS A 176 3.86 3.15 -13.21
CA LYS A 176 2.68 3.43 -14.04
C LYS A 176 1.74 2.23 -14.07
N ARG A 177 2.29 1.02 -14.26
CA ARG A 177 1.49 -0.20 -14.26
C ARG A 177 0.75 -0.39 -12.94
N PHE A 178 1.47 -0.28 -11.83
CA PHE A 178 0.83 -0.38 -10.51
C PHE A 178 -0.26 0.64 -10.31
N SER A 179 0.02 1.93 -10.55
CA SER A 179 -0.90 3.03 -10.27
C SER A 179 -2.23 2.92 -11.04
N LEU A 180 -2.21 2.24 -12.19
CA LEU A 180 -3.39 1.93 -13.00
C LEU A 180 -4.14 0.68 -12.52
N GLU A 181 -3.45 -0.28 -11.91
CA GLU A 181 -4.00 -1.57 -11.49
C GLU A 181 -4.55 -1.56 -10.04
N ILE A 182 -4.15 -0.59 -9.19
CA ILE A 182 -4.64 -0.49 -7.80
C ILE A 182 -6.15 -0.26 -7.76
N SER A 183 -6.83 -1.20 -7.10
CA SER A 183 -8.26 -1.20 -6.81
C SER A 183 -8.59 -1.41 -5.32
N GLY A 184 -7.63 -1.89 -4.54
CA GLY A 184 -7.78 -2.20 -3.11
C GLY A 184 -6.77 -1.50 -2.20
N GLU A 185 -6.78 -1.89 -0.93
CA GLU A 185 -5.83 -1.44 0.09
C GLU A 185 -4.39 -1.81 -0.32
N VAL A 186 -3.46 -0.86 -0.18
CA VAL A 186 -2.02 -1.06 -0.43
C VAL A 186 -1.27 -1.07 0.89
N LYS A 187 -0.39 -2.06 1.09
CA LYS A 187 0.51 -2.14 2.24
C LYS A 187 1.95 -2.12 1.77
N LEU A 188 2.81 -1.47 2.54
CA LEU A 188 4.24 -1.70 2.42
C LEU A 188 4.55 -3.07 3.05
N LEU A 189 5.29 -3.94 2.41
CA LEU A 189 5.65 -5.27 2.92
C LEU A 189 7.08 -5.64 2.51
N PHE A 190 7.74 -6.48 3.30
CA PHE A 190 9.06 -6.99 2.97
C PHE A 190 8.98 -8.14 1.98
N TYR A 191 9.95 -8.20 1.08
CA TYR A 191 10.15 -9.28 0.12
C TYR A 191 11.61 -9.74 0.22
N GLY A 192 11.77 -11.01 0.60
CA GLY A 192 13.08 -11.63 0.67
C GLY A 192 13.43 -12.26 -0.68
N VAL A 193 14.65 -12.01 -1.15
CA VAL A 193 15.10 -12.39 -2.48
C VAL A 193 16.49 -13.00 -2.44
N LYS A 194 16.80 -13.89 -3.38
CA LYS A 194 18.16 -14.36 -3.59
C LYS A 194 18.98 -13.31 -4.34
N HIS A 195 20.27 -13.27 -4.09
CA HIS A 195 21.19 -12.31 -4.69
C HIS A 195 21.15 -12.37 -6.22
N ALA A 196 21.07 -13.58 -6.78
CA ALA A 196 20.97 -13.80 -8.23
C ALA A 196 19.71 -13.16 -8.87
N ASP A 197 18.66 -12.93 -8.08
CA ASP A 197 17.36 -12.46 -8.56
C ASP A 197 17.17 -10.94 -8.35
N VAL A 198 18.09 -10.27 -7.64
CA VAL A 198 17.96 -8.85 -7.28
C VAL A 198 17.77 -7.96 -8.51
N GLU A 199 18.64 -8.10 -9.51
CA GLU A 199 18.57 -7.30 -10.74
C GLU A 199 17.27 -7.54 -11.51
N GLN A 200 16.76 -8.78 -11.50
CA GLN A 200 15.49 -9.10 -12.12
C GLN A 200 14.34 -8.39 -11.39
N VAL A 201 14.32 -8.40 -10.06
CA VAL A 201 13.28 -7.69 -9.31
C VAL A 201 13.33 -6.20 -9.61
N ASP A 202 14.50 -5.57 -9.57
CA ASP A 202 14.65 -4.13 -9.83
C ASP A 202 14.05 -3.70 -11.19
N LYS A 203 14.33 -4.49 -12.23
CA LYS A 203 13.95 -4.16 -13.61
C LYS A 203 12.52 -4.55 -13.96
N THR A 204 12.06 -5.70 -13.46
CA THR A 204 10.85 -6.36 -13.97
C THR A 204 9.73 -6.48 -12.94
N GLY A 205 9.98 -6.15 -11.68
CA GLY A 205 8.99 -6.33 -10.62
C GLY A 205 9.21 -7.61 -9.83
N PHE A 206 8.43 -7.76 -8.77
CA PHE A 206 8.37 -9.00 -8.03
C PHE A 206 7.85 -10.12 -8.91
N PHE A 207 8.47 -11.28 -8.79
CA PHE A 207 8.10 -12.46 -9.55
C PHE A 207 8.08 -13.68 -8.64
N ARG A 208 7.40 -14.72 -9.11
CA ARG A 208 7.46 -16.03 -8.47
C ARG A 208 8.64 -16.79 -9.08
N PRO A 209 9.67 -17.17 -8.32
CA PRO A 209 10.82 -17.89 -8.88
C PRO A 209 10.42 -19.26 -9.43
N PRO A 210 10.96 -19.69 -10.59
CA PRO A 210 10.70 -20.99 -11.22
C PRO A 210 10.77 -22.18 -10.25
N GLU A 211 11.70 -22.16 -9.30
CA GLU A 211 11.94 -23.23 -8.34
C GLU A 211 10.77 -23.38 -7.34
N THR A 212 10.01 -22.30 -7.14
CA THR A 212 8.85 -22.29 -6.26
C THR A 212 7.56 -22.76 -6.94
N PHE A 213 7.56 -22.99 -8.26
CA PHE A 213 6.37 -23.44 -9.00
C PHE A 213 5.85 -24.79 -8.52
N PHE A 214 6.78 -25.69 -8.22
CA PHE A 214 6.53 -27.07 -7.80
C PHE A 214 6.91 -27.32 -6.34
N SER A 215 7.38 -26.30 -5.62
CA SER A 215 7.79 -26.44 -4.24
C SER A 215 6.61 -26.83 -3.34
N SER A 216 6.81 -27.92 -2.60
CA SER A 216 5.88 -28.39 -1.58
C SER A 216 5.76 -27.44 -0.37
N GLU A 217 6.66 -26.44 -0.28
CA GLU A 217 6.69 -25.38 0.73
C GLU A 217 5.63 -24.28 0.51
N THR A 218 4.96 -24.26 -0.66
CA THR A 218 3.91 -23.28 -0.98
C THR A 218 2.62 -23.57 -0.19
N THR A 219 2.65 -23.24 1.10
CA THR A 219 1.68 -23.71 2.10
C THR A 219 0.32 -23.04 1.96
N TYR A 220 0.26 -21.79 1.49
CA TYR A 220 -1.01 -21.06 1.38
C TYR A 220 -1.38 -20.62 -0.05
N GLY A 221 -0.58 -21.02 -1.03
CA GLY A 221 -0.86 -20.73 -2.44
C GLY A 221 0.40 -20.65 -3.29
N ARG A 222 0.19 -20.79 -4.60
CA ARG A 222 1.22 -20.73 -5.63
C ARG A 222 1.42 -19.30 -6.14
N GLY A 223 1.93 -18.40 -5.30
CA GLY A 223 1.99 -16.95 -5.56
C GLY A 223 3.33 -16.29 -5.19
N ILE A 224 3.32 -14.97 -5.12
CA ILE A 224 4.44 -14.15 -4.63
C ILE A 224 4.22 -13.89 -3.14
N TYR A 225 5.27 -14.08 -2.33
CA TYR A 225 5.17 -14.06 -0.88
C TYR A 225 5.77 -12.78 -0.33
N PHE A 226 4.96 -12.00 0.38
CA PHE A 226 5.36 -10.82 1.10
C PHE A 226 5.23 -11.04 2.61
N TYR A 227 5.98 -10.26 3.38
CA TYR A 227 6.07 -10.43 4.82
C TYR A 227 5.82 -9.10 5.51
N VAL A 228 5.01 -9.12 6.56
CA VAL A 228 4.87 -7.96 7.45
C VAL A 228 6.20 -7.74 8.20
N ASP A 229 6.82 -8.82 8.64
CA ASP A 229 8.05 -8.79 9.43
C ASP A 229 9.31 -8.91 8.55
N ALA A 230 10.26 -7.99 8.73
CA ALA A 230 11.58 -8.04 8.08
C ALA A 230 12.34 -9.34 8.42
N SER A 231 12.24 -9.82 9.65
CA SER A 231 12.86 -11.09 10.08
C SER A 231 12.33 -12.30 9.32
N ALA A 232 11.06 -12.27 8.89
CA ALA A 232 10.47 -13.33 8.09
C ALA A 232 10.98 -13.29 6.65
N ALA A 233 11.05 -12.10 6.04
CA ALA A 233 11.64 -11.91 4.72
C ALA A 233 13.12 -12.32 4.69
N GLN A 234 13.89 -11.98 5.73
CA GLN A 234 15.33 -12.28 5.83
C GLN A 234 15.65 -13.79 5.72
N ARG A 235 14.72 -14.67 6.11
CA ARG A 235 14.87 -16.12 5.96
C ARG A 235 14.88 -16.58 4.51
N ARG A 236 14.33 -15.78 3.59
CA ARG A 236 14.34 -16.04 2.15
C ARG A 236 15.54 -15.40 1.43
N CYS A 237 16.26 -14.51 2.10
CA CYS A 237 17.46 -13.89 1.56
C CYS A 237 18.68 -14.81 1.73
N ASP A 238 19.43 -15.01 0.66
CA ASP A 238 20.77 -15.59 0.72
C ASP A 238 21.82 -14.49 0.99
N VAL A 239 23.05 -14.93 1.22
CA VAL A 239 24.20 -14.06 1.44
C VAL A 239 24.97 -13.98 0.13
N ASP A 240 25.24 -12.77 -0.34
CA ASP A 240 26.21 -12.54 -1.40
C ASP A 240 27.59 -13.01 -0.94
N THR A 241 28.14 -13.99 -1.65
CA THR A 241 29.42 -14.60 -1.31
C THR A 241 30.60 -13.64 -1.41
N SER A 242 30.46 -12.55 -2.19
CA SER A 242 31.52 -11.57 -2.39
C SER A 242 31.53 -10.48 -1.32
N SER A 243 30.36 -9.96 -0.93
CA SER A 243 30.24 -8.86 0.04
C SER A 243 29.87 -9.31 1.45
N GLY A 244 29.37 -10.55 1.61
CA GLY A 244 28.82 -11.05 2.86
C GLY A 244 27.47 -10.42 3.24
N GLN A 245 26.80 -9.76 2.31
CA GLN A 245 25.57 -9.00 2.55
C GLN A 245 24.33 -9.75 2.08
N LYS A 246 23.22 -9.51 2.77
CA LYS A 246 21.88 -9.94 2.32
C LYS A 246 21.15 -8.77 1.68
N VAL A 247 20.30 -9.03 0.68
CA VAL A 247 19.41 -8.01 0.11
C VAL A 247 17.97 -8.41 0.38
N MET A 248 17.17 -7.46 0.86
CA MET A 248 15.71 -7.55 0.90
C MET A 248 15.12 -6.27 0.35
N PHE A 249 13.86 -6.35 -0.06
CA PHE A 249 13.09 -5.27 -0.64
C PHE A 249 11.97 -4.91 0.32
N LEU A 250 11.69 -3.62 0.50
CA LEU A 250 10.42 -3.16 1.06
C LEU A 250 9.57 -2.67 -0.10
N GLY A 251 8.46 -3.34 -0.40
CA GLY A 251 7.59 -3.15 -1.57
C GLY A 251 6.19 -2.64 -1.22
N ARG A 252 5.58 -1.79 -2.05
CA ARG A 252 4.11 -1.58 -2.04
C ARG A 252 3.41 -2.79 -2.68
N ALA A 253 2.43 -3.33 -1.99
CA ALA A 253 1.67 -4.50 -2.39
C ALA A 253 0.17 -4.26 -2.15
N GLU A 254 -0.65 -4.39 -3.19
CA GLU A 254 -2.11 -4.28 -3.11
C GLU A 254 -2.74 -5.49 -2.40
N THR A 255 -2.91 -5.39 -1.08
CA THR A 255 -3.45 -6.48 -0.27
C THR A 255 -4.96 -6.60 -0.41
N GLY A 256 -5.65 -5.48 -0.62
CA GLY A 256 -7.10 -5.42 -0.72
C GLY A 256 -7.81 -6.24 0.36
N THR A 257 -8.94 -6.85 0.00
CA THR A 257 -9.58 -7.89 0.82
C THR A 257 -8.79 -9.19 0.75
N PHE A 258 -8.67 -9.88 1.88
CA PHE A 258 -7.90 -11.10 1.98
C PHE A 258 -8.60 -12.21 2.76
N THR A 259 -8.18 -13.45 2.52
CA THR A 259 -8.67 -14.65 3.22
C THR A 259 -7.54 -15.62 3.52
N VAL A 260 -7.77 -16.65 4.33
CA VAL A 260 -6.74 -17.65 4.63
C VAL A 260 -6.46 -18.50 3.39
N GLY A 261 -5.19 -18.53 2.99
CA GLY A 261 -4.76 -19.30 1.82
C GLY A 261 -4.66 -20.80 2.11
N ARG A 262 -4.53 -21.60 1.04
CA ARG A 262 -4.42 -23.06 1.13
C ARG A 262 -3.43 -23.60 0.11
N LYS A 263 -2.78 -24.70 0.44
CA LYS A 263 -1.81 -25.35 -0.44
C LYS A 263 -2.44 -25.69 -1.80
N GLY A 264 -1.75 -25.32 -2.88
CA GLY A 264 -2.11 -25.70 -4.25
C GLY A 264 -3.06 -24.74 -4.98
N ILE A 265 -3.60 -23.69 -4.34
CA ILE A 265 -4.42 -22.70 -5.05
C ILE A 265 -3.53 -21.82 -5.95
N ASN A 266 -4.02 -21.50 -7.15
CA ASN A 266 -3.33 -20.62 -8.12
C ASN A 266 -3.89 -19.19 -8.13
N VAL A 267 -5.12 -19.01 -7.65
CA VAL A 267 -5.82 -17.73 -7.53
C VAL A 267 -6.46 -17.65 -6.15
N PRO A 268 -6.66 -16.45 -5.58
CA PRO A 268 -7.41 -16.29 -4.34
C PRO A 268 -8.83 -16.89 -4.45
N PRO A 269 -9.39 -17.39 -3.34
CA PRO A 269 -10.77 -17.88 -3.32
C PRO A 269 -11.80 -16.79 -3.69
N PRO A 270 -13.01 -17.18 -4.13
CA PRO A 270 -14.11 -16.23 -4.28
C PRO A 270 -14.54 -15.66 -2.93
N VAL A 271 -14.95 -14.39 -2.92
CA VAL A 271 -15.51 -13.72 -1.74
C VAL A 271 -16.81 -14.38 -1.32
N ASP A 272 -17.67 -14.66 -2.31
CA ASP A 272 -18.90 -15.42 -2.15
C ASP A 272 -18.82 -16.71 -2.99
N PRO A 273 -18.84 -17.90 -2.37
CA PRO A 273 -18.87 -19.18 -3.10
C PRO A 273 -20.05 -19.33 -4.07
N SER A 274 -21.17 -18.63 -3.83
CA SER A 274 -22.34 -18.61 -4.72
C SER A 274 -22.21 -17.62 -5.89
N ASN A 275 -21.25 -16.69 -5.84
CA ASN A 275 -20.93 -15.74 -6.91
C ASN A 275 -19.41 -15.71 -7.19
N PRO A 276 -18.89 -16.67 -7.97
CA PRO A 276 -17.44 -16.83 -8.17
C PRO A 276 -16.80 -15.73 -9.03
N GLY A 277 -17.57 -14.75 -9.51
CA GLY A 277 -17.05 -13.64 -10.32
C GLY A 277 -16.20 -12.64 -9.54
N THR A 278 -16.29 -12.63 -8.20
CA THR A 278 -15.51 -11.73 -7.33
C THR A 278 -14.57 -12.54 -6.45
N LEU A 279 -13.27 -12.33 -6.62
CA LEU A 279 -12.22 -12.99 -5.84
C LEU A 279 -11.70 -12.06 -4.74
N TYR A 280 -11.14 -12.65 -3.68
CA TYR A 280 -10.26 -11.89 -2.78
C TYR A 280 -9.05 -11.35 -3.56
N HIS A 281 -8.47 -10.25 -3.10
CA HIS A 281 -7.28 -9.66 -3.73
C HIS A 281 -6.02 -10.44 -3.36
N SER A 282 -5.95 -10.91 -2.11
CA SER A 282 -4.80 -11.62 -1.57
C SER A 282 -5.22 -12.74 -0.62
N VAL A 283 -4.27 -13.60 -0.24
CA VAL A 283 -4.48 -14.61 0.80
C VAL A 283 -3.42 -14.48 1.88
N VAL A 284 -3.70 -14.92 3.10
CA VAL A 284 -2.78 -14.79 4.25
C VAL A 284 -2.54 -16.13 4.93
N ASP A 285 -1.48 -16.22 5.72
CA ASP A 285 -1.39 -17.27 6.74
C ASP A 285 -2.28 -16.91 7.95
N THR A 286 -2.39 -17.83 8.92
CA THR A 286 -3.14 -17.59 10.17
C THR A 286 -2.42 -16.63 11.14
N THR A 287 -1.22 -16.13 10.82
CA THR A 287 -0.28 -15.51 11.77
C THR A 287 0.52 -14.30 11.27
N ARG A 288 0.13 -13.61 10.18
CA ARG A 288 0.66 -12.33 9.62
C ARG A 288 1.58 -12.38 8.37
N THR A 289 1.60 -13.46 7.58
CA THR A 289 2.21 -13.47 6.23
C THR A 289 1.14 -13.16 5.17
N ILE A 290 1.34 -12.15 4.33
CA ILE A 290 0.39 -11.77 3.27
C ILE A 290 0.91 -12.23 1.91
N GLN A 291 0.07 -12.92 1.15
CA GLN A 291 0.34 -13.45 -0.19
C GLN A 291 -0.44 -12.67 -1.24
N LEU A 292 0.27 -11.90 -2.04
CA LEU A 292 -0.33 -11.10 -3.08
C LEU A 292 -0.28 -11.80 -4.44
N TYR A 293 -1.31 -11.56 -5.24
CA TYR A 293 -1.34 -11.89 -6.65
C TYR A 293 -1.68 -10.66 -7.48
N LEU A 294 -0.84 -9.62 -7.47
CA LEU A 294 -0.69 -8.69 -8.59
C LEU A 294 0.54 -7.80 -8.43
N PHE A 295 0.97 -7.24 -9.56
CA PHE A 295 2.25 -6.57 -9.80
C PHE A 295 2.34 -5.19 -9.14
N CYS A 296 3.30 -4.99 -8.22
CA CYS A 296 3.84 -3.68 -7.90
C CYS A 296 5.12 -3.69 -7.09
N LEU A 297 6.05 -2.81 -7.47
CA LEU A 297 7.12 -2.30 -6.62
C LEU A 297 6.85 -0.84 -6.23
N VAL A 298 6.99 -0.56 -4.94
CA VAL A 298 7.78 0.60 -4.51
C VAL A 298 8.82 0.06 -3.60
N GLN A 299 10.02 -0.04 -4.13
CA GLN A 299 11.19 -0.55 -3.44
C GLN A 299 11.79 0.59 -2.64
N ILE A 300 11.63 0.51 -1.32
CA ILE A 300 12.46 1.29 -0.43
C ILE A 300 13.57 0.36 0.07
N GLY A 301 14.75 0.50 -0.53
CA GLY A 301 15.97 0.01 0.09
C GLY A 301 16.45 -1.36 -0.33
N HIS A 302 17.72 -1.46 -0.77
CA HIS A 302 18.55 -2.61 -0.46
C HIS A 302 18.89 -2.61 1.03
N ILE A 303 18.22 -3.37 1.89
CA ILE A 303 18.69 -3.48 3.29
C ILE A 303 19.85 -4.47 3.35
N LEU A 304 21.06 -3.95 3.14
CA LEU A 304 22.30 -4.72 3.23
C LEU A 304 22.64 -5.01 4.69
N SER A 305 22.50 -6.25 5.13
CA SER A 305 22.82 -6.66 6.50
C SER A 305 24.04 -7.57 6.60
N THR A 306 24.93 -7.29 7.56
CA THR A 306 26.05 -8.16 7.94
C THR A 306 25.67 -9.09 9.10
N ALA A 307 26.19 -10.31 9.09
CA ALA A 307 26.10 -11.21 10.24
C ALA A 307 27.23 -10.90 11.23
N SER A 308 26.90 -10.68 12.52
CA SER A 308 27.90 -10.64 13.57
C SER A 308 28.59 -12.00 13.68
N HIS A 309 29.82 -12.12 13.19
CA HIS A 309 30.66 -13.29 13.45
C HIS A 309 31.19 -13.21 14.89
N SER A 310 30.50 -13.86 15.83
CA SER A 310 31.12 -14.24 17.09
C SER A 310 32.01 -15.47 16.83
N GLN A 311 33.28 -15.24 16.48
CA GLN A 311 34.28 -16.30 16.52
C GLN A 311 34.57 -16.67 17.97
N ILE A 312 33.91 -17.72 18.47
CA ILE A 312 34.40 -18.46 19.64
C ILE A 312 35.54 -19.35 19.14
N LYS A 313 36.77 -18.85 19.22
CA LYS A 313 37.96 -19.71 19.22
C LYS A 313 37.95 -20.50 20.52
N ARG A 314 37.56 -21.77 20.46
CA ARG A 314 37.96 -22.76 21.47
C ARG A 314 39.43 -23.11 21.23
N ARG A 315 40.28 -22.78 22.19
CA ARG A 315 41.52 -23.51 22.49
C ARG A 315 41.22 -24.49 23.61
#